data_AF-A0A7W9PEV7-F1
#
_entry.id   AF-A0A7W9PEV7-F1
#
_cell.length_a   1.000
_cell.length_b   1.000
_cell.length_c   1.000
_cell.angle_alpha   90.00
_cell.angle_beta   90.00
_cell.angle_gamma   90.00
#
_symmetry.space_group_name_H-M   'P 1'
#
loop_
_entity.id
_entity.type
_entity.pdbx_description
1 polymer ?
#
loop_
_entity_poly.entity_id
_entity_poly.type
_entity_poly.pdbx_seq_one_letter_code
_entity_poly.pdbx_strand_id
1 'polypeptide(L)'
;MKARALLGAALISAVAVLSGCSGDDTPASTGPERLVGLLRFTPGAVSGVGVTGTWFRMVQPGGTAEKGPYMPNGDSPAQGGSTTLLEPGSAGGLRTGGFQSEPNPGFDHGNSLAASITKPTKFFAVEFGTSTNPVDPQTQRSVPPPTVTNDGGTLTADLSSWAASWNDQEFNQGAPKPPEKQGAQVAGTEQVQKVWDWVAHQWLNQPKGDAPQGPSATGTYDSKTRKFTLQWTSLIVGGPFNGFTGVWHLEGVFEPGDAAPEAAPQSPPTSTK
;
A
#
# COMPACT_ATOMS: atom_id res chain seq x y z
N MET A 1 27.85 1.26 -89.73
CA MET A 1 27.26 2.59 -89.48
C MET A 1 25.76 2.40 -89.27
N LYS A 2 25.25 2.87 -88.13
CA LYS A 2 24.04 2.37 -87.46
C LYS A 2 22.75 3.03 -87.93
N ALA A 3 21.67 2.27 -87.74
CA ALA A 3 20.29 2.49 -88.14
C ALA A 3 19.53 3.54 -87.31
N ARG A 4 18.35 3.84 -87.85
CA ARG A 4 17.35 4.87 -87.56
C ARG A 4 16.64 4.80 -86.19
N ALA A 5 16.25 6.00 -85.75
CA ALA A 5 14.97 6.44 -85.15
C ALA A 5 14.52 5.91 -83.77
N LEU A 6 14.13 6.84 -82.87
CA LEU A 6 12.72 7.12 -82.53
C LEU A 6 12.60 8.31 -81.54
N LEU A 7 11.55 9.12 -81.76
CA LEU A 7 11.07 10.21 -80.90
C LEU A 7 10.54 9.69 -79.56
N GLY A 8 10.64 10.49 -78.49
CA GLY A 8 9.91 10.29 -77.23
C GLY A 8 9.82 11.60 -76.43
N ALA A 9 8.60 12.08 -76.22
CA ALA A 9 8.24 13.36 -75.62
C ALA A 9 8.66 13.50 -74.14
N ALA A 10 9.08 14.71 -73.76
CA ALA A 10 9.35 15.09 -72.38
C ALA A 10 8.04 15.50 -71.66
N LEU A 11 7.65 14.75 -70.65
CA LEU A 11 6.67 15.15 -69.63
C LEU A 11 7.45 15.57 -68.37
N ILE A 12 7.31 16.84 -67.99
CA ILE A 12 7.84 17.39 -66.74
C ILE A 12 6.79 17.12 -65.67
N SER A 13 7.07 16.17 -64.77
CA SER A 13 6.26 15.94 -63.56
C SER A 13 6.90 16.69 -62.39
N ALA A 14 6.22 17.73 -61.91
CA ALA A 14 6.56 18.43 -60.69
C ALA A 14 6.25 17.55 -59.47
N VAL A 15 7.27 17.24 -58.67
CA VAL A 15 7.11 16.57 -57.37
C VAL A 15 6.99 17.64 -56.30
N ALA A 16 5.81 17.77 -55.70
CA ALA A 16 5.60 18.56 -54.50
C ALA A 16 6.11 17.78 -53.28
N VAL A 17 7.14 18.30 -52.62
CA VAL A 17 7.66 17.76 -51.36
C VAL A 17 6.84 18.36 -50.22
N LEU A 18 5.82 17.63 -49.74
CA LEU A 18 5.17 17.95 -48.47
C LEU A 18 6.09 17.51 -47.34
N SER A 19 6.63 18.50 -46.61
CA SER A 19 7.38 18.30 -45.38
C SER A 19 6.44 17.78 -44.30
N GLY A 20 6.45 16.46 -44.07
CA GLY A 20 5.82 15.83 -42.91
C GLY A 20 6.64 16.16 -41.67
N CYS A 21 6.08 16.98 -40.78
CA CYS A 21 6.56 17.08 -39.41
C CYS A 21 6.13 15.80 -38.68
N SER A 22 7.04 14.84 -38.53
CA SER A 22 6.85 13.69 -37.65
C SER A 22 6.88 14.17 -36.20
N GLY A 23 5.71 14.52 -35.67
CA GLY A 23 5.48 14.52 -34.23
C GLY A 23 5.29 13.07 -33.81
N ASP A 24 6.26 12.51 -33.09
CA ASP A 24 6.10 11.24 -32.37
C ASP A 24 5.13 11.45 -31.19
N ASP A 25 3.85 11.63 -31.48
CA ASP A 25 2.79 11.44 -30.50
C ASP A 25 2.65 9.93 -30.29
N THR A 26 3.48 9.41 -29.38
CA THR A 26 3.25 8.08 -28.83
C THR A 26 1.86 8.12 -28.18
N PRO A 27 0.89 7.28 -28.61
CA PRO A 27 -0.43 7.28 -27.99
C PRO A 27 -0.25 7.02 -26.50
N ALA A 28 -0.74 7.93 -25.66
CA ALA A 28 -0.83 7.67 -24.22
C ALA A 28 -1.62 6.38 -24.03
N SER A 29 -1.07 5.42 -23.28
CA SER A 29 -1.78 4.20 -22.92
C SER A 29 -3.14 4.58 -22.32
N THR A 30 -4.23 4.21 -22.98
CA THR A 30 -5.60 4.58 -22.60
C THR A 30 -6.25 3.59 -21.63
N GLY A 31 -5.47 2.63 -21.12
CA GLY A 31 -5.93 1.62 -20.16
C GLY A 31 -5.17 1.68 -18.84
N PRO A 32 -5.68 0.99 -17.80
CA PRO A 32 -5.05 0.94 -16.50
C PRO A 32 -3.60 0.46 -16.58
N GLU A 33 -2.69 1.21 -15.96
CA GLU A 33 -1.26 0.94 -15.93
C GLU A 33 -0.86 0.45 -14.53
N ARG A 34 -0.15 -0.68 -14.45
CA ARG A 34 0.45 -1.11 -13.18
C ARG A 34 1.73 -0.32 -12.91
N LEU A 35 1.77 0.36 -11.77
CA LEU A 35 2.95 1.08 -11.31
C LEU A 35 3.92 0.12 -10.61
N VAL A 36 4.95 -0.32 -11.33
CA VAL A 36 6.04 -1.17 -10.80
C VAL A 36 7.28 -0.33 -10.51
N GLY A 37 7.73 -0.35 -9.26
CA GLY A 37 8.90 0.41 -8.82
C GLY A 37 8.79 0.85 -7.36
N LEU A 38 9.38 1.99 -7.03
CA LEU A 38 9.38 2.57 -5.68
C LEU A 38 8.37 3.73 -5.59
N LEU A 39 7.43 3.62 -4.67
CA LEU A 39 6.65 4.73 -4.14
C LEU A 39 7.49 5.40 -3.06
N ARG A 40 8.35 6.35 -3.45
CA ARG A 40 9.22 7.07 -2.52
C ARG A 40 8.38 8.00 -1.67
N PHE A 41 8.46 7.85 -0.36
CA PHE A 41 7.66 8.64 0.57
C PHE A 41 8.23 10.04 0.78
N THR A 42 7.33 11.01 0.86
CA THR A 42 7.60 12.32 1.44
C THR A 42 7.44 12.20 2.95
N PRO A 43 8.40 12.65 3.77
CA PRO A 43 8.26 12.64 5.23
C PRO A 43 7.00 13.39 5.69
N GLY A 44 6.31 12.82 6.67
CA GLY A 44 5.20 13.49 7.34
C GLY A 44 5.64 14.80 7.97
N ALA A 45 4.88 15.87 7.76
CA ALA A 45 5.15 17.18 8.32
C ALA A 45 3.86 17.89 8.69
N VAL A 46 3.96 18.84 9.63
CA VAL A 46 2.88 19.77 9.96
C VAL A 46 3.23 21.14 9.38
N SER A 47 2.28 21.73 8.67
CA SER A 47 2.35 23.11 8.19
C SER A 47 1.10 23.85 8.62
N GLY A 48 1.23 24.69 9.66
CA GLY A 48 0.10 25.33 10.32
C GLY A 48 -0.87 24.29 10.90
N VAL A 49 -2.11 24.28 10.41
CA VAL A 49 -3.14 23.30 10.81
C VAL A 49 -3.15 22.04 9.92
N GLY A 50 -2.43 22.07 8.80
CA GLY A 50 -2.38 20.98 7.83
C GLY A 50 -1.31 19.94 8.15
N VAL A 51 -1.56 18.70 7.74
CA VAL A 51 -0.56 17.64 7.70
C VAL A 51 -0.31 17.30 6.23
N THR A 52 0.96 17.18 5.86
CA THR A 52 1.41 16.77 4.52
C THR A 52 2.37 15.60 4.64
N GLY A 53 2.64 14.90 3.54
CA GLY A 53 3.56 13.76 3.55
C GLY A 53 2.91 12.50 4.12
N THR A 54 3.72 11.51 4.46
CA THR A 54 3.25 10.21 4.94
C THR A 54 2.94 10.23 6.45
N TRP A 55 1.77 9.73 6.84
CA TRP A 55 1.33 9.70 8.24
C TRP A 55 0.36 8.56 8.54
N PHE A 56 0.19 8.30 9.83
CA PHE A 56 -0.78 7.35 10.39
C PHE A 56 -1.64 8.03 11.46
N ARG A 57 -2.93 7.70 11.49
CA ARG A 57 -3.84 8.02 12.61
C ARG A 57 -4.52 6.75 13.08
N MET A 58 -4.95 6.76 14.33
CA MET A 58 -5.73 5.67 14.89
C MET A 58 -7.07 6.20 15.41
N VAL A 59 -8.16 5.80 14.77
CA VAL A 59 -9.53 6.19 15.13
C VAL A 59 -10.01 5.31 16.27
N GLN A 60 -10.58 5.93 17.30
CA GLN A 60 -11.17 5.23 18.43
C GLN A 60 -12.52 4.58 18.02
N PRO A 61 -12.96 3.51 18.72
CA PRO A 61 -14.25 2.90 18.47
C PRO A 61 -15.40 3.93 18.48
N GLY A 62 -16.27 3.86 17.47
CA GLY A 62 -17.38 4.80 17.26
C GLY A 62 -17.02 6.09 16.52
N GLY A 63 -15.75 6.30 16.18
CA GLY A 63 -15.29 7.42 15.36
C GLY A 63 -15.25 7.16 13.85
N THR A 64 -14.85 8.17 13.07
CA THR A 64 -14.61 8.05 11.61
C THR A 64 -13.21 8.50 11.21
N ALA A 65 -12.74 8.08 10.04
CA ALA A 65 -11.43 8.47 9.53
C ALA A 65 -11.27 9.98 9.34
N GLU A 66 -12.36 10.69 9.06
CA GLU A 66 -12.39 12.14 8.79
C GLU A 66 -12.53 12.99 10.06
N LYS A 67 -13.24 12.48 11.07
CA LYS A 67 -13.65 13.25 12.25
C LYS A 67 -13.10 12.74 13.57
N GLY A 68 -12.56 11.51 13.61
CA GLY A 68 -12.18 10.86 14.84
C GLY A 68 -13.39 10.50 15.72
N PRO A 69 -13.23 10.43 17.05
CA PRO A 69 -12.05 10.85 17.80
C PRO A 69 -10.83 9.96 17.50
N TYR A 70 -9.65 10.54 17.56
CA TYR A 70 -8.38 9.85 17.32
C TYR A 70 -7.69 9.54 18.65
N MET A 71 -7.03 8.40 18.73
CA MET A 71 -6.16 8.07 19.86
C MET A 71 -4.95 9.00 19.85
N PRO A 72 -4.71 9.80 20.90
CA PRO A 72 -3.54 10.65 21.00
C PRO A 72 -2.28 9.81 21.21
N ASN A 73 -1.35 9.87 20.26
CA ASN A 73 0.03 9.42 20.43
C ASN A 73 0.83 10.53 21.12
N GLY A 74 1.19 10.30 22.38
CA GLY A 74 1.97 11.27 23.19
C GLY A 74 3.37 11.56 22.64
N ASP A 75 3.92 10.68 21.80
CA ASP A 75 5.22 10.88 21.17
C ASP A 75 5.15 11.77 19.91
N SER A 76 3.94 12.00 19.38
CA SER A 76 3.80 12.77 18.16
C SER A 76 3.66 14.27 18.42
N PRO A 77 4.45 15.11 17.72
CA PRO A 77 4.32 16.57 17.80
C PRO A 77 3.10 17.09 17.02
N ALA A 78 2.45 16.26 16.21
CA ALA A 78 1.42 16.71 15.27
C ALA A 78 0.02 16.69 15.88
N GLN A 79 -0.68 17.83 15.77
CA GLN A 79 -2.10 17.96 16.05
C GLN A 79 -2.51 17.39 17.42
N GLY A 80 -1.75 17.72 18.47
CA GLY A 80 -2.02 17.25 19.84
C GLY A 80 -1.89 15.73 20.00
N GLY A 81 -1.05 15.09 19.19
CA GLY A 81 -0.83 13.65 19.20
C GLY A 81 -1.78 12.85 18.31
N SER A 82 -2.82 13.48 17.72
CA SER A 82 -3.83 12.76 16.93
C SER A 82 -3.29 12.18 15.61
N THR A 83 -2.13 12.64 15.14
CA THR A 83 -1.47 12.16 13.92
C THR A 83 -0.06 11.75 14.22
N THR A 84 0.36 10.56 13.83
CA THR A 84 1.75 10.12 13.88
C THR A 84 2.40 10.37 12.53
N LEU A 85 3.39 11.27 12.48
CA LEU A 85 4.16 11.56 11.27
C LEU A 85 5.14 10.42 11.00
N LEU A 86 5.28 9.99 9.75
CA LEU A 86 6.17 8.90 9.39
C LEU A 86 7.28 9.40 8.47
N GLU A 87 8.49 8.92 8.72
CA GLU A 87 9.65 9.16 7.87
C GLU A 87 9.88 7.96 6.93
N PRO A 88 10.39 8.19 5.71
CA PRO A 88 10.82 7.11 4.83
C PRO A 88 11.87 6.22 5.52
N GLY A 89 11.74 4.91 5.33
CA GLY A 89 12.71 3.93 5.82
C GLY A 89 13.98 3.87 4.98
N SER A 90 14.80 2.84 5.21
CA SER A 90 16.07 2.64 4.50
C SER A 90 15.92 2.42 3.00
N ALA A 91 14.77 1.90 2.54
CA ALA A 91 14.46 1.78 1.11
C ALA A 91 13.82 3.04 0.51
N GLY A 92 13.51 4.04 1.35
CA GLY A 92 12.88 5.30 0.94
C GLY A 92 11.36 5.25 0.74
N GLY A 93 10.71 4.12 0.97
CA GLY A 93 9.25 3.97 0.84
C GLY A 93 8.82 2.54 0.49
N LEU A 94 7.66 2.43 -0.16
CA LEU A 94 7.04 1.16 -0.54
C LEU A 94 7.44 0.76 -1.97
N ARG A 95 8.03 -0.42 -2.14
CA ARG A 95 8.24 -1.04 -3.44
C ARG A 95 7.06 -1.91 -3.81
N THR A 96 6.58 -1.77 -5.04
CA THR A 96 5.50 -2.59 -5.58
C THR A 96 6.04 -3.84 -6.28
N GLY A 97 5.21 -4.87 -6.40
CA GLY A 97 5.52 -6.10 -7.12
C GLY A 97 6.37 -7.13 -6.36
N GLY A 98 6.84 -6.82 -5.14
CA GLY A 98 7.56 -7.75 -4.27
C GLY A 98 7.41 -7.38 -2.80
N PHE A 99 8.20 -7.99 -1.91
CA PHE A 99 8.02 -7.84 -0.46
C PHE A 99 9.20 -7.15 0.22
N GLN A 100 8.89 -6.21 1.11
CA GLN A 100 9.79 -5.68 2.13
C GLN A 100 9.44 -6.30 3.49
N SER A 101 9.83 -7.56 3.66
CA SER A 101 9.49 -8.36 4.86
C SER A 101 10.15 -7.84 6.12
N GLU A 102 9.56 -8.20 7.26
CA GLU A 102 10.19 -8.00 8.57
C GLU A 102 11.56 -8.69 8.67
N PRO A 103 12.51 -8.12 9.44
CA PRO A 103 13.76 -8.80 9.75
C PRO A 103 13.55 -9.99 10.70
N ASN A 104 14.57 -10.82 10.87
CA ASN A 104 14.61 -11.88 11.88
C ASN A 104 15.84 -11.71 12.78
N PRO A 105 15.68 -11.42 14.08
CA PRO A 105 14.42 -11.21 14.79
C PRO A 105 13.65 -9.97 14.30
N GLY A 106 12.33 -9.98 14.45
CA GLY A 106 11.46 -8.85 14.07
C GLY A 106 11.43 -7.72 15.11
N PHE A 107 11.80 -8.03 16.35
CA PHE A 107 11.70 -7.13 17.50
C PHE A 107 12.97 -7.11 18.35
N ASP A 108 13.15 -5.98 19.06
CA ASP A 108 14.08 -5.82 20.17
C ASP A 108 13.41 -5.08 21.34
N HIS A 109 13.14 -5.80 22.44
CA HIS A 109 12.44 -5.28 23.63
C HIS A 109 11.12 -4.54 23.28
N GLY A 110 10.27 -5.15 22.45
CA GLY A 110 9.01 -4.56 22.00
C GLY A 110 9.11 -3.63 20.79
N ASN A 111 10.30 -3.06 20.51
CA ASN A 111 10.50 -2.18 19.37
C ASN A 111 10.58 -2.98 18.08
N SER A 112 9.84 -2.55 17.08
CA SER A 112 9.93 -3.12 15.74
C SER A 112 11.27 -2.79 15.09
N LEU A 113 11.90 -3.80 14.50
CA LEU A 113 13.12 -3.66 13.70
C LEU A 113 12.81 -3.46 12.20
N ALA A 114 11.53 -3.46 11.80
CA ALA A 114 11.11 -3.27 10.42
C ALA A 114 11.29 -1.82 9.95
N ALA A 115 12.47 -1.53 9.41
CA ALA A 115 12.90 -0.17 9.03
C ALA A 115 12.99 0.08 7.52
N SER A 116 12.54 -0.85 6.68
CA SER A 116 12.70 -0.78 5.22
C SER A 116 11.75 0.23 4.58
N ILE A 117 10.44 0.14 4.89
CA ILE A 117 9.39 0.96 4.27
C ILE A 117 9.31 2.34 4.94
N THR A 118 9.08 2.34 6.26
CA THR A 118 9.13 3.54 7.11
C THR A 118 10.23 3.36 8.14
N LYS A 119 10.75 4.46 8.67
CA LYS A 119 11.62 4.43 9.84
C LYS A 119 10.77 4.06 11.07
N PRO A 120 11.24 3.15 11.95
CA PRO A 120 10.54 2.84 13.18
C PRO A 120 10.23 4.12 13.96
N THR A 121 8.96 4.29 14.31
CA THR A 121 8.44 5.56 14.85
C THR A 121 7.76 5.28 16.17
N LYS A 122 7.98 6.12 17.18
CA LYS A 122 7.40 5.91 18.50
C LYS A 122 5.88 6.09 18.49
N PHE A 123 5.22 5.14 19.12
CA PHE A 123 3.80 5.15 19.40
C PHE A 123 3.62 4.62 20.82
N PHE A 124 3.32 5.48 21.78
CA PHE A 124 3.37 5.15 23.21
C PHE A 124 4.74 4.59 23.66
N ALA A 125 5.80 5.35 23.37
CA ALA A 125 7.20 5.08 23.68
C ALA A 125 7.86 3.86 23.01
N VAL A 126 7.08 2.99 22.38
CA VAL A 126 7.55 1.82 21.64
C VAL A 126 7.57 2.13 20.15
N GLU A 127 8.65 1.77 19.47
CA GLU A 127 8.77 1.94 18.03
C GLU A 127 7.88 0.94 17.29
N PHE A 128 6.91 1.44 16.52
CA PHE A 128 6.21 0.62 15.55
C PHE A 128 6.91 0.70 14.20
N GLY A 129 6.87 -0.39 13.45
CA GLY A 129 7.42 -0.48 12.10
C GLY A 129 6.38 -0.99 11.11
N THR A 130 6.74 -0.95 9.84
CA THR A 130 5.87 -1.37 8.74
C THR A 130 6.61 -2.33 7.83
N SER A 131 5.96 -3.43 7.47
CA SER A 131 6.50 -4.45 6.56
C SER A 131 5.43 -4.90 5.58
N THR A 132 5.86 -5.57 4.51
CA THR A 132 4.96 -6.31 3.62
C THR A 132 5.46 -7.73 3.52
N ASN A 133 4.62 -8.72 3.87
CA ASN A 133 5.07 -10.10 4.02
C ASN A 133 4.28 -11.05 3.11
N PRO A 134 4.92 -12.08 2.52
CA PRO A 134 4.23 -13.06 1.68
C PRO A 134 3.25 -13.93 2.46
N VAL A 135 3.51 -14.11 3.76
CA VAL A 135 2.60 -14.68 4.74
C VAL A 135 2.36 -13.61 5.78
N ASP A 136 1.11 -13.21 5.95
CA ASP A 136 0.71 -12.20 6.92
C ASP A 136 1.05 -12.68 8.34
N PRO A 137 1.89 -11.96 9.11
CA PRO A 137 2.36 -12.42 10.42
C PRO A 137 1.23 -12.59 11.45
N GLN A 138 0.14 -11.84 11.32
CA GLN A 138 -1.00 -11.93 12.24
C GLN A 138 -1.92 -13.12 11.92
N THR A 139 -2.37 -13.24 10.66
CA THR A 139 -3.39 -14.21 10.23
C THR A 139 -2.80 -15.51 9.70
N GLN A 140 -1.49 -15.55 9.43
CA GLN A 140 -0.76 -16.69 8.86
C GLN A 140 -1.29 -17.10 7.48
N ARG A 141 -1.86 -16.16 6.73
CA ARG A 141 -2.36 -16.38 5.37
C ARG A 141 -1.35 -15.90 4.35
N SER A 142 -1.23 -16.64 3.25
CA SER A 142 -0.52 -16.14 2.07
C SER A 142 -1.29 -14.99 1.43
N VAL A 143 -0.58 -13.93 1.08
CA VAL A 143 -1.13 -12.70 0.52
C VAL A 143 -0.25 -12.24 -0.65
N PRO A 144 -0.80 -11.57 -1.67
CA PRO A 144 -0.02 -11.09 -2.80
C PRO A 144 0.95 -9.97 -2.39
N PRO A 145 2.00 -9.72 -3.19
CA PRO A 145 2.82 -8.53 -3.02
C PRO A 145 1.98 -7.26 -3.24
N PRO A 146 2.41 -6.11 -2.70
CA PRO A 146 1.76 -4.83 -2.94
C PRO A 146 1.68 -4.51 -4.43
N THR A 147 0.49 -4.12 -4.90
CA THR A 147 0.30 -3.70 -6.29
C THR A 147 -0.48 -2.41 -6.35
N VAL A 148 -0.11 -1.53 -7.30
CA VAL A 148 -0.78 -0.25 -7.52
C VAL A 148 -1.08 -0.12 -9.01
N THR A 149 -2.31 0.24 -9.31
CA THR A 149 -2.80 0.47 -10.66
C THR A 149 -3.23 1.93 -10.78
N ASN A 150 -2.72 2.60 -11.81
CA ASN A 150 -3.11 3.93 -12.23
C ASN A 150 -4.11 3.83 -13.38
N ASP A 151 -5.29 4.40 -13.19
CA ASP A 151 -6.31 4.56 -14.23
C ASP A 151 -6.63 6.05 -14.38
N GLY A 152 -6.03 6.68 -15.39
CA GLY A 152 -6.27 8.11 -15.70
C GLY A 152 -5.95 9.07 -14.54
N GLY A 153 -5.00 8.75 -13.66
CA GLY A 153 -4.64 9.55 -12.49
C GLY A 153 -5.35 9.15 -11.20
N THR A 154 -6.24 8.15 -11.24
CA THR A 154 -6.81 7.53 -10.04
C THR A 154 -6.02 6.27 -9.70
N LEU A 155 -5.53 6.17 -8.47
CA LEU A 155 -4.85 4.98 -7.99
C LEU A 155 -5.81 4.05 -7.27
N THR A 156 -5.67 2.75 -7.54
CA THR A 156 -6.20 1.65 -6.72
C THR A 156 -5.05 0.72 -6.37
N ALA A 157 -4.99 0.26 -5.13
CA ALA A 157 -3.91 -0.58 -4.65
C ALA A 157 -4.41 -1.78 -3.83
N ASP A 158 -3.75 -2.92 -4.04
CA ASP A 158 -3.78 -4.06 -3.15
C ASP A 158 -2.54 -3.97 -2.26
N LEU A 159 -2.77 -3.65 -1.00
CA LEU A 159 -1.80 -3.57 0.09
C LEU A 159 -2.12 -4.59 1.18
N SER A 160 -2.80 -5.70 0.84
CA SER A 160 -3.24 -6.73 1.81
C SER A 160 -2.10 -7.34 2.64
N SER A 161 -0.86 -7.29 2.13
CA SER A 161 0.37 -7.72 2.82
C SER A 161 0.96 -6.70 3.78
N TRP A 162 0.43 -5.47 3.85
CA TRP A 162 0.90 -4.42 4.76
C TRP A 162 0.62 -4.77 6.23
N ALA A 163 1.69 -4.91 7.00
CA ALA A 163 1.65 -5.19 8.43
C ALA A 163 2.25 -4.02 9.21
N ALA A 164 1.71 -3.79 10.41
CA ALA A 164 2.30 -2.94 11.42
C ALA A 164 2.73 -3.81 12.61
N SER A 165 3.98 -3.66 13.03
CA SER A 165 4.56 -4.40 14.14
C SER A 165 4.85 -3.45 15.30
N TRP A 166 4.38 -3.79 16.50
CA TRP A 166 4.48 -2.94 17.69
C TRP A 166 4.35 -3.75 18.98
N ASN A 167 5.26 -3.53 19.92
CA ASN A 167 5.25 -4.14 21.26
C ASN A 167 5.12 -5.68 21.22
N ASP A 168 6.02 -6.30 20.45
CA ASP A 168 6.09 -7.74 20.20
C ASP A 168 4.80 -8.36 19.63
N GLN A 169 3.97 -7.53 18.97
CA GLN A 169 2.72 -7.93 18.34
C GLN A 169 2.65 -7.46 16.89
N GLU A 170 1.95 -8.27 16.11
CA GLU A 170 1.75 -8.06 14.68
C GLU A 170 0.28 -7.73 14.40
N PHE A 171 0.08 -6.73 13.55
CA PHE A 171 -1.23 -6.26 13.13
C PHE A 171 -1.28 -6.21 11.61
N ASN A 172 -2.15 -7.02 10.99
CA ASN A 172 -2.46 -6.81 9.58
C ASN A 172 -3.16 -5.46 9.45
N GLN A 173 -2.58 -4.54 8.70
CA GLN A 173 -3.10 -3.19 8.48
C GLN A 173 -3.29 -2.89 6.99
N GLY A 174 -3.33 -3.95 6.17
CA GLY A 174 -3.49 -3.87 4.73
C GLY A 174 -4.89 -3.53 4.28
N ALA A 175 -4.99 -3.24 2.98
CA ALA A 175 -6.22 -2.97 2.27
C ALA A 175 -6.17 -3.58 0.86
N PRO A 176 -7.16 -4.38 0.45
CA PRO A 176 -8.25 -4.86 1.30
C PRO A 176 -7.72 -5.81 2.39
N LYS A 177 -8.40 -5.87 3.54
CA LYS A 177 -7.97 -6.76 4.62
C LYS A 177 -8.24 -8.21 4.21
N PRO A 178 -7.31 -9.15 4.39
CA PRO A 178 -7.61 -10.57 4.23
C PRO A 178 -8.69 -10.99 5.25
N PRO A 179 -9.60 -11.91 4.88
CA PRO A 179 -10.55 -12.46 5.84
C PRO A 179 -9.79 -13.22 6.95
N GLU A 180 -10.33 -13.25 8.16
CA GLU A 180 -9.74 -14.04 9.25
C GLU A 180 -9.69 -15.53 8.89
N LYS A 181 -8.67 -16.25 9.37
CA LYS A 181 -8.61 -17.71 9.21
C LYS A 181 -9.70 -18.35 10.06
N GLN A 182 -10.73 -18.88 9.42
CA GLN A 182 -11.74 -19.72 10.08
C GLN A 182 -11.02 -20.93 10.68
N GLY A 183 -10.85 -20.94 12.00
CA GLY A 183 -10.05 -21.96 12.70
C GLY A 183 -9.37 -21.49 13.99
N ALA A 184 -9.30 -20.20 14.27
CA ALA A 184 -8.93 -19.70 15.60
C ALA A 184 -10.12 -19.77 16.58
N GLN A 185 -10.83 -20.91 16.63
CA GLN A 185 -11.72 -21.20 17.74
C GLN A 185 -10.86 -21.67 18.91
N VAL A 186 -10.70 -20.81 19.91
CA VAL A 186 -10.19 -21.22 21.22
C VAL A 186 -11.12 -22.31 21.76
N ALA A 187 -10.59 -23.47 22.12
CA ALA A 187 -11.36 -24.54 22.71
C ALA A 187 -12.15 -24.02 23.94
N GLY A 188 -13.48 -23.98 23.84
CA GLY A 188 -14.38 -23.52 24.91
C GLY A 188 -15.44 -22.48 24.53
N THR A 189 -15.51 -22.00 23.29
CA THR A 189 -16.40 -20.88 22.89
C THR A 189 -17.77 -21.25 22.32
N GLU A 190 -18.15 -22.53 22.27
CA GLU A 190 -19.44 -22.95 21.70
C GLU A 190 -20.67 -22.34 22.41
N GLN A 191 -20.54 -21.96 23.69
CA GLN A 191 -21.61 -21.30 24.44
C GLN A 191 -21.63 -19.78 24.28
N VAL A 192 -20.53 -19.16 23.84
CA VAL A 192 -20.43 -17.71 23.57
C VAL A 192 -20.92 -17.40 22.16
N GLN A 193 -20.75 -18.32 21.21
CA GLN A 193 -21.25 -18.17 19.84
C GLN A 193 -22.78 -17.98 19.79
N LYS A 194 -23.54 -18.69 20.63
CA LYS A 194 -25.01 -18.56 20.68
C LYS A 194 -25.48 -17.20 21.21
N VAL A 195 -24.69 -16.56 22.06
CA VAL A 195 -25.00 -15.21 22.59
C VAL A 195 -24.65 -14.15 21.53
N TRP A 196 -23.54 -14.32 20.81
CA TRP A 196 -23.19 -13.43 19.71
C TRP A 196 -24.10 -13.60 18.48
N ASP A 197 -24.58 -14.80 18.18
CA ASP A 197 -25.55 -15.03 17.10
C ASP A 197 -26.89 -14.29 17.40
N TRP A 198 -27.30 -14.19 18.67
CA TRP A 198 -28.49 -13.42 19.07
C TRP A 198 -28.27 -11.89 18.93
N VAL A 199 -27.09 -11.39 19.26
CA VAL A 199 -26.74 -9.96 19.11
C VAL A 199 -26.52 -9.57 17.64
N ALA A 200 -25.89 -10.43 16.85
CA ALA A 200 -25.64 -10.23 15.42
C ALA A 200 -26.92 -10.27 14.59
N HIS A 201 -27.94 -11.06 14.98
CA HIS A 201 -29.24 -11.05 14.32
C HIS A 201 -30.02 -9.73 14.41
N GLN A 202 -29.60 -8.79 15.27
CA GLN A 202 -30.21 -7.46 15.37
C GLN A 202 -29.53 -6.40 14.48
N TRP A 203 -28.34 -6.67 13.93
CA TRP A 203 -27.59 -5.68 13.15
C TRP A 203 -26.87 -6.30 11.95
N LEU A 204 -27.52 -6.16 10.78
CA LEU A 204 -26.97 -6.19 9.43
C LEU A 204 -26.75 -7.56 8.76
N ASN A 205 -27.54 -7.79 7.71
CA ASN A 205 -27.28 -8.76 6.65
C ASN A 205 -25.82 -8.64 6.15
N GLN A 206 -25.01 -9.69 6.34
CA GLN A 206 -23.83 -9.92 5.50
C GLN A 206 -23.77 -11.39 5.05
N PRO A 207 -23.63 -11.66 3.74
CA PRO A 207 -23.46 -13.01 3.24
C PRO A 207 -22.07 -13.54 3.59
N LYS A 208 -22.02 -14.82 3.99
CA LYS A 208 -20.80 -15.63 4.04
C LYS A 208 -20.19 -15.75 2.63
N GLY A 209 -18.93 -15.37 2.49
CA GLY A 209 -18.10 -15.67 1.33
C GLY A 209 -16.67 -15.21 1.58
N ASP A 210 -15.70 -16.09 1.35
CA ASP A 210 -14.27 -15.76 1.39
C ASP A 210 -13.98 -14.71 0.30
N ALA A 211 -13.89 -13.45 0.71
CA ALA A 211 -13.55 -12.30 -0.11
C ALA A 211 -12.79 -11.26 0.73
N PRO A 212 -12.03 -10.34 0.11
CA PRO A 212 -11.31 -9.30 0.82
C PRO A 212 -12.26 -8.46 1.68
N GLN A 213 -11.95 -8.31 2.96
CA GLN A 213 -12.82 -7.61 3.91
C GLN A 213 -12.34 -6.16 4.05
N GLY A 214 -13.00 -5.25 3.33
CA GLY A 214 -12.75 -3.81 3.41
C GLY A 214 -12.37 -3.19 2.06
N PRO A 215 -12.47 -1.86 1.91
CA PRO A 215 -12.15 -1.18 0.67
C PRO A 215 -10.66 -1.29 0.35
N SER A 216 -10.32 -1.35 -0.94
CA SER A 216 -8.94 -1.21 -1.40
C SER A 216 -8.37 0.16 -1.05
N ALA A 217 -7.04 0.26 -1.01
CA ALA A 217 -6.40 1.56 -0.93
C ALA A 217 -6.61 2.34 -2.23
N THR A 218 -6.90 3.64 -2.11
CA THR A 218 -7.15 4.50 -3.27
C THR A 218 -6.41 5.83 -3.13
N GLY A 219 -6.22 6.53 -4.24
CA GLY A 219 -5.66 7.87 -4.20
C GLY A 219 -5.46 8.47 -5.58
N THR A 220 -4.47 9.34 -5.70
CA THR A 220 -4.26 10.14 -6.92
C THR A 220 -2.84 9.99 -7.44
N TYR A 221 -2.67 10.20 -8.75
CA TYR A 221 -1.38 10.21 -9.42
C TYR A 221 -1.33 11.29 -10.50
N ASP A 222 -0.29 12.10 -10.47
CA ASP A 222 0.03 13.06 -11.52
C ASP A 222 1.15 12.48 -12.39
N SER A 223 0.85 12.12 -13.64
CA SER A 223 1.83 11.52 -14.56
C SER A 223 2.98 12.44 -14.95
N LYS A 224 2.82 13.77 -14.84
CA LYS A 224 3.86 14.75 -15.17
C LYS A 224 4.86 14.91 -14.04
N THR A 225 4.35 15.04 -12.81
CA THR A 225 5.20 15.24 -11.62
C THR A 225 5.54 13.94 -10.91
N ARG A 226 4.89 12.83 -11.30
CA ARG A 226 4.91 11.51 -10.67
C ARG A 226 4.50 11.52 -9.20
N LYS A 227 3.87 12.60 -8.74
CA LYS A 227 3.38 12.69 -7.36
C LYS A 227 2.21 11.75 -7.17
N PHE A 228 2.16 11.09 -6.02
CA PHE A 228 1.06 10.23 -5.67
C PHE A 228 0.55 10.49 -4.26
N THR A 229 -0.70 10.12 -4.04
CA THR A 229 -1.27 9.84 -2.72
C THR A 229 -1.91 8.46 -2.73
N LEU A 230 -1.86 7.77 -1.60
CA LEU A 230 -2.62 6.55 -1.34
C LEU A 230 -3.16 6.61 0.09
N GLN A 231 -4.44 6.32 0.26
CA GLN A 231 -5.10 6.33 1.54
C GLN A 231 -6.02 5.13 1.70
N TRP A 232 -6.05 4.59 2.91
CA TRP A 232 -7.00 3.55 3.29
C TRP A 232 -7.22 3.52 4.79
N THR A 233 -8.22 2.74 5.18
CA THR A 233 -8.50 2.42 6.57
C THR A 233 -8.40 0.92 6.77
N SER A 234 -7.88 0.48 7.92
CA SER A 234 -7.84 -0.94 8.27
C SER A 234 -8.23 -1.13 9.73
N LEU A 235 -9.18 -2.03 9.99
CA LEU A 235 -9.59 -2.38 11.36
C LEU A 235 -8.43 -3.11 12.05
N ILE A 236 -8.12 -2.68 13.27
CA ILE A 236 -7.18 -3.36 14.15
C ILE A 236 -7.92 -4.47 14.88
N VAL A 237 -7.42 -5.69 14.73
CA VAL A 237 -7.92 -6.90 15.39
C VAL A 237 -6.85 -7.41 16.33
N GLY A 238 -7.22 -7.71 17.57
CA GLY A 238 -6.31 -8.19 18.61
C GLY A 238 -5.52 -7.07 19.29
N GLY A 239 -4.77 -7.46 20.32
CA GLY A 239 -3.92 -6.57 21.11
C GLY A 239 -4.69 -5.47 21.86
N PRO A 240 -3.96 -4.47 22.42
CA PRO A 240 -4.55 -3.41 23.22
C PRO A 240 -5.37 -2.39 22.41
N PHE A 241 -5.20 -2.37 21.09
CA PHE A 241 -5.92 -1.47 20.17
C PHE A 241 -7.05 -2.18 19.42
N ASN A 242 -7.51 -3.34 19.90
CA ASN A 242 -8.59 -4.08 19.28
C ASN A 242 -9.86 -3.21 19.09
N GLY A 243 -10.41 -3.20 17.88
CA GLY A 243 -11.59 -2.42 17.52
C GLY A 243 -11.32 -0.97 17.13
N PHE A 244 -10.06 -0.51 17.18
CA PHE A 244 -9.64 0.76 16.61
C PHE A 244 -9.44 0.61 15.10
N THR A 245 -9.45 1.73 14.38
CA THR A 245 -9.22 1.75 12.94
C THR A 245 -7.97 2.55 12.62
N GLY A 246 -6.97 1.90 12.01
CA GLY A 246 -5.82 2.59 11.43
C GLY A 246 -6.24 3.35 10.17
N VAL A 247 -5.79 4.59 10.05
CA VAL A 247 -5.92 5.43 8.85
C VAL A 247 -4.52 5.71 8.35
N TRP A 248 -4.23 5.24 7.15
CA TRP A 248 -2.92 5.38 6.53
C TRP A 248 -3.02 6.37 5.38
N HIS A 249 -2.05 7.28 5.32
CA HIS A 249 -1.89 8.19 4.21
C HIS A 249 -0.43 8.14 3.77
N LEU A 250 -0.20 7.71 2.54
CA LEU A 250 1.10 7.70 1.89
C LEU A 250 1.11 8.82 0.86
N GLU A 251 2.12 9.67 0.90
CA GLU A 251 2.31 10.74 -0.07
C GLU A 251 3.76 10.70 -0.56
N GLY A 252 3.98 10.97 -1.84
CA GLY A 252 5.33 10.84 -2.38
C GLY A 252 5.46 11.05 -3.88
N VAL A 253 6.55 10.49 -4.41
CA VAL A 253 6.85 10.45 -5.85
C VAL A 253 7.08 9.00 -6.27
N PHE A 254 6.47 8.61 -7.38
CA PHE A 254 6.70 7.30 -7.98
C PHE A 254 7.98 7.29 -8.83
N GLU A 255 8.82 6.30 -8.58
CA GLU A 255 10.04 6.01 -9.31
C GLU A 255 9.90 4.65 -10.00
N PRO A 256 9.67 4.63 -11.32
CA PRO A 256 9.65 3.39 -12.09
C PRO A 256 10.97 2.63 -11.91
N GLY A 257 10.87 1.32 -11.78
CA GLY A 257 12.04 0.46 -11.63
C GLY A 257 11.65 -1.00 -11.49
N ASP A 258 12.62 -1.82 -11.14
CA ASP A 258 12.35 -3.24 -10.88
C ASP A 258 11.40 -3.41 -9.69
N ALA A 259 10.60 -4.47 -9.76
CA ALA A 259 9.82 -4.92 -8.62
C ALA A 259 10.73 -5.14 -7.40
N ALA A 260 10.19 -5.05 -6.19
CA ALA A 260 10.89 -5.58 -5.03
C ALA A 260 11.24 -7.07 -5.24
N PRO A 261 12.28 -7.59 -4.57
CA PRO A 261 12.55 -9.03 -4.60
C PRO A 261 11.28 -9.81 -4.24
N GLU A 262 10.99 -10.88 -4.99
CA GLU A 262 10.10 -11.94 -4.54
C GLU A 262 10.76 -12.49 -3.26
N ALA A 263 10.06 -12.41 -2.12
CA ALA A 263 10.66 -12.51 -0.79
C ALA A 263 11.79 -13.55 -0.71
N ALA A 264 12.97 -13.17 -0.19
CA ALA A 264 14.03 -14.14 0.02
C ALA A 264 13.49 -15.31 0.87
N PRO A 265 13.73 -16.58 0.49
CA PRO A 265 13.26 -17.71 1.26
C PRO A 265 13.80 -17.63 2.68
N GLN A 266 12.88 -17.53 3.65
CA GLN A 266 13.23 -17.69 5.06
C GLN A 266 13.91 -19.06 5.21
N SER A 267 15.18 -19.06 5.62
CA SER A 267 15.84 -20.31 5.97
C SER A 267 15.10 -20.90 7.19
N PRO A 268 14.74 -22.19 7.19
CA PRO A 268 14.07 -22.80 8.33
C PRO A 268 14.93 -22.70 9.59
N PRO A 269 14.33 -22.58 10.79
CA PRO A 269 15.08 -22.55 12.03
C PRO A 269 15.92 -23.80 12.14
N THR A 270 17.23 -23.62 12.34
CA THR A 270 18.15 -24.72 12.59
C THR A 270 17.76 -25.35 13.91
N SER A 271 17.17 -26.55 13.88
CA SER A 271 16.92 -27.31 15.09
C SER A 271 18.26 -27.81 15.64
N THR A 272 18.76 -27.14 16.67
CA THR A 272 19.79 -27.73 17.53
C THR A 272 19.16 -28.90 18.29
N LYS A 273 19.67 -30.09 18.01
CA LYS A 273 19.48 -31.30 18.83
C LYS A 273 20.12 -31.15 20.20
#